data_AF-A0A4U0NV81-F1
#
_entry.id   AF-A0A4U0NV81-F1
#
_cell.length_a   1.000
_cell.length_b   1.000
_cell.length_c   1.000
_cell.angle_alpha   90.00
_cell.angle_beta   90.00
_cell.angle_gamma   90.00
#
_symmetry.space_group_name_H-M   'P 1'
#
loop_
_entity.id
_entity.type
_entity.pdbx_description
1 polymer ?
#
loop_
_entity_poly.entity_id
_entity_poly.type
_entity_poly.pdbx_seq_one_letter_code
_entity_poly.pdbx_strand_id
1 'polypeptide(L)'
;MAAVWLALYERSPAAVPSPQFYILCGTPGSLKALTLASVLFIAGAAAVSVTGTVRAIRKPTRRPLRPMLHLAVALLLLVGADSADYLGSGIAYRAAVHSGANLATCESSYQVTPGWFFFLTPEDRSQWPSRAAEPR
;
A
#
# COMPACT_ATOMS: atom_id res chain seq x y z
N MET A 1 7.09 1.49 21.72
CA MET A 1 5.79 2.20 21.62
C MET A 1 5.89 3.52 20.88
N ALA A 2 6.96 4.31 21.01
CA ALA A 2 7.12 5.59 20.30
C ALA A 2 7.11 5.48 18.75
N ALA A 3 7.67 4.41 18.16
CA ALA A 3 7.69 4.23 16.71
C ALA A 3 6.30 4.01 16.09
N VAL A 4 5.39 3.36 16.81
CA VAL A 4 4.00 3.15 16.36
C VAL A 4 3.22 4.46 16.42
N TRP A 5 3.47 5.28 17.45
CA TRP A 5 2.88 6.61 17.56
C TRP A 5 3.40 7.59 16.51
N LEU A 6 4.70 7.53 16.16
CA LEU A 6 5.25 8.33 15.05
C LEU A 6 4.64 7.91 13.71
N ALA A 7 4.56 6.61 13.44
CA ALA A 7 3.94 6.08 12.22
C ALA A 7 2.44 6.42 12.10
N LEU A 8 1.73 6.51 13.23
CA LEU A 8 0.34 6.97 13.28
C LEU A 8 0.22 8.50 13.11
N TYR A 9 1.18 9.27 13.63
CA TYR A 9 1.19 10.73 13.53
C TYR A 9 1.49 11.24 12.11
N GLU A 10 2.38 10.55 11.38
CA GLU A 10 2.61 10.78 9.95
C GLU A 10 1.37 10.53 9.09
N ARG A 11 0.37 9.81 9.62
CA ARG A 11 -0.94 9.59 9.00
C ARG A 11 -2.00 10.61 9.38
N SER A 12 -1.66 11.66 10.12
CA SER A 12 -2.57 12.77 10.30
C SER A 12 -2.91 13.41 8.95
N PRO A 13 -4.17 13.80 8.69
CA PRO A 13 -4.58 14.43 7.42
C PRO A 13 -3.81 15.73 7.11
N ALA A 14 -3.05 16.27 8.07
CA ALA A 14 -2.14 17.39 7.90
C ALA A 14 -0.78 17.01 7.24
N ALA A 15 -0.36 15.74 7.31
CA ALA A 15 0.93 15.27 6.80
C ALA A 15 0.81 14.38 5.54
N VAL A 16 -0.40 13.87 5.25
CA VAL A 16 -0.63 13.00 4.09
C VAL A 16 -0.86 13.87 2.84
N PRO A 17 -0.04 13.75 1.79
CA PRO A 17 -0.30 14.43 0.53
C PRO A 17 -1.67 14.02 -0.02
N SER A 18 -2.33 14.95 -0.72
CA SER A 18 -3.65 14.74 -1.29
C SER A 18 -3.73 13.41 -2.07
N PRO A 19 -4.80 12.62 -1.89
CA PRO A 19 -4.95 11.34 -2.57
C PRO A 19 -4.92 11.55 -4.09
N GLN A 20 -4.09 10.76 -4.78
CA GLN A 20 -3.99 10.81 -6.23
C GLN A 20 -4.92 9.78 -6.85
N PHE A 21 -5.66 10.20 -7.87
CA PHE A 21 -6.62 9.36 -8.57
C PHE A 21 -6.21 9.20 -10.03
N TYR A 22 -6.28 7.96 -10.51
CA TYR A 22 -6.04 7.59 -11.89
C TYR A 22 -7.30 7.06 -12.52
N ILE A 23 -7.73 7.66 -13.62
CA ILE A 23 -8.82 7.09 -14.41
C ILE A 23 -8.21 6.05 -15.35
N LEU A 24 -8.65 4.81 -15.19
CA LEU A 24 -8.25 3.66 -15.98
C LEU A 24 -9.41 3.27 -16.91
N CYS A 25 -9.13 3.10 -18.19
CA CYS A 25 -10.10 2.64 -19.19
C CYS A 25 -10.20 1.10 -19.26
N GLY A 26 -9.49 0.43 -18.36
CA GLY A 26 -9.47 -1.01 -18.15
C GLY A 26 -8.44 -1.33 -17.08
N THR A 27 -8.70 -2.31 -16.21
CA THR A 27 -7.73 -2.74 -15.19
C THR A 27 -6.76 -3.75 -15.79
N PRO A 28 -5.45 -3.45 -15.88
CA PRO A 28 -4.46 -4.42 -16.32
C PRO A 28 -4.54 -5.67 -15.43
N GLY A 29 -4.42 -6.87 -16.03
CA GLY A 29 -4.44 -8.12 -15.26
C GLY A 29 -3.34 -8.18 -14.18
N SER A 30 -2.21 -7.51 -14.42
CA SER A 30 -1.13 -7.32 -13.45
C SER A 30 -1.55 -6.51 -12.23
N LEU A 31 -2.41 -5.50 -12.39
CA LEU A 31 -2.95 -4.71 -11.28
C LEU A 31 -3.79 -5.58 -10.36
N LYS A 32 -4.67 -6.42 -10.92
CA LYS A 32 -5.50 -7.37 -10.15
C LYS A 32 -4.65 -8.38 -9.40
N ALA A 33 -3.61 -8.92 -10.03
CA ALA A 33 -2.69 -9.86 -9.40
C ALA A 33 -1.92 -9.21 -8.24
N LEU A 34 -1.46 -7.97 -8.40
CA LEU A 34 -0.79 -7.21 -7.34
C LEU A 34 -1.74 -6.89 -6.19
N THR A 35 -2.96 -6.42 -6.47
CA THR A 35 -3.97 -6.18 -5.42
C THR A 35 -4.25 -7.45 -4.63
N LEU A 36 -4.40 -8.60 -5.31
CA LEU A 36 -4.60 -9.88 -4.64
C LEU A 36 -3.38 -10.25 -3.78
N ALA A 37 -2.16 -10.09 -4.30
CA ALA A 37 -0.93 -10.35 -3.55
C ALA A 37 -0.82 -9.47 -2.30
N SER A 38 -1.11 -8.16 -2.41
CA SER A 38 -1.14 -7.24 -1.28
C SER A 38 -2.14 -7.67 -0.22
N VAL A 39 -3.36 -8.08 -0.62
CA VAL A 39 -4.37 -8.61 0.30
C VAL A 39 -3.88 -9.87 1.01
N LEU A 40 -3.25 -10.80 0.28
CA LEU A 40 -2.69 -12.02 0.88
C LEU A 40 -1.55 -11.72 1.87
N PHE A 41 -0.68 -10.76 1.56
CA PHE A 41 0.39 -10.33 2.46
C PHE A 41 -0.17 -9.71 3.75
N ILE A 42 -1.17 -8.83 3.63
CA ILE A 42 -1.82 -8.22 4.80
C ILE A 42 -2.53 -9.28 5.65
N ALA A 43 -3.27 -10.19 5.02
CA ALA A 43 -3.94 -11.29 5.71
C ALA A 43 -2.94 -12.21 6.42
N GLY A 44 -1.82 -12.53 5.77
CA GLY A 44 -0.71 -13.28 6.35
C GLY A 44 -0.09 -12.56 7.55
N ALA A 45 0.18 -11.25 7.44
CA ALA A 45 0.72 -10.44 8.52
C ALA A 45 -0.21 -10.43 9.74
N ALA A 46 -1.52 -10.30 9.51
CA ALA A 46 -2.53 -10.38 10.55
C ALA A 46 -2.53 -11.76 11.23
N ALA A 47 -2.51 -12.85 10.45
CA ALA A 47 -2.49 -14.22 10.98
C ALA A 47 -1.22 -14.49 11.82
N VAL A 48 -0.05 -14.09 11.34
CA VAL A 48 1.23 -14.21 12.08
C VAL A 48 1.20 -13.40 13.36
N SER A 49 0.65 -12.18 13.33
CA SER A 49 0.55 -11.32 14.50
C SER A 49 -0.39 -11.89 15.56
N VAL A 50 -1.56 -12.39 15.16
CA VAL A 50 -2.53 -13.03 16.07
C VAL A 50 -1.95 -14.30 16.67
N THR A 51 -1.37 -15.18 15.86
CA THR A 51 -0.77 -16.44 16.35
C THR A 51 0.41 -16.18 17.27
N GLY A 52 1.29 -15.21 16.94
CA GLY A 52 2.39 -14.77 17.80
C GLY A 52 1.90 -14.24 19.14
N THR A 53 0.85 -13.40 19.13
CA THR A 53 0.25 -12.81 20.34
C THR A 53 -0.41 -13.86 21.22
N VAL A 54 -1.27 -14.72 20.65
CA VAL A 54 -1.92 -15.82 21.38
C VAL A 54 -0.87 -16.74 22.01
N ARG A 55 0.20 -17.06 21.28
CA ARG A 55 1.28 -17.91 21.78
C ARG A 55 2.06 -17.23 22.91
N ALA A 56 2.34 -15.93 22.79
CA ALA A 56 3.01 -15.16 23.83
C ALA A 56 2.20 -15.11 25.13
N ILE A 57 0.88 -14.94 25.03
CA ILE A 57 -0.03 -14.93 26.19
C ILE A 57 -0.12 -16.32 26.82
N ARG A 58 -0.33 -17.38 26.03
CA ARG A 58 -0.53 -18.75 26.55
C ARG A 58 0.74 -19.36 27.12
N LYS A 59 1.91 -19.04 26.56
CA LYS A 59 3.20 -19.59 26.98
C LYS A 59 4.23 -18.46 27.00
N PRO A 60 4.22 -17.61 28.04
CA PRO A 60 5.20 -16.55 28.18
C PRO A 60 6.59 -17.17 28.28
N THR A 61 7.39 -16.94 27.23
CA THR A 61 8.74 -17.51 27.15
C THR A 61 9.73 -16.49 27.71
N ARG A 62 10.71 -16.94 28.50
CA ARG A 62 11.83 -16.09 28.94
C ARG A 62 12.81 -15.73 27.81
N ARG A 63 12.70 -16.36 26.63
CA ARG A 63 13.60 -16.14 25.48
C ARG A 63 12.90 -15.30 24.40
N PRO A 64 13.33 -14.05 24.15
CA PRO A 64 12.63 -13.13 23.24
C PRO A 64 12.75 -13.51 21.75
N LEU A 65 13.56 -14.51 21.40
CA LEU A 65 13.83 -14.88 20.01
C LEU A 65 12.58 -15.25 19.21
N ARG A 66 11.66 -16.02 19.81
CA ARG A 66 10.43 -16.47 19.14
C ARG A 66 9.45 -15.32 18.84
N PRO A 67 9.08 -14.45 19.79
CA PRO A 67 8.23 -13.30 19.48
C PRO A 67 8.90 -12.33 18.51
N MET A 68 10.21 -12.13 18.61
CA MET A 68 10.96 -11.32 17.63
C MET A 68 10.87 -11.89 16.21
N LEU A 69 10.95 -13.21 16.05
CA LEU A 69 10.80 -13.85 14.74
C LEU A 69 9.40 -13.63 14.15
N HIS A 70 8.34 -13.74 14.96
CA HIS A 70 6.97 -13.48 14.46
C HIS A 70 6.79 -12.03 14.06
N LEU A 71 7.34 -11.10 14.85
CA LEU A 71 7.34 -9.68 14.52
C LEU A 71 8.11 -9.41 13.20
N ALA A 72 9.28 -10.01 13.03
CA ALA A 72 10.09 -9.86 11.83
C ALA A 72 9.36 -10.39 10.58
N VAL A 73 8.70 -11.55 10.67
CA VAL A 73 7.90 -12.10 9.57
C VAL A 73 6.70 -11.20 9.26
N ALA A 74 5.99 -10.71 10.27
CA ALA A 74 4.87 -9.79 10.07
C ALA A 74 5.32 -8.49 9.39
N LEU A 75 6.47 -7.93 9.79
CA LEU A 75 7.06 -6.75 9.17
C LEU A 75 7.44 -7.02 7.70
N LEU A 76 8.08 -8.15 7.39
CA LEU A 76 8.43 -8.51 6.02
C LEU A 76 7.19 -8.61 5.11
N LEU A 77 6.09 -9.18 5.62
CA LEU A 77 4.83 -9.26 4.89
C LEU A 77 4.23 -7.87 4.64
N LEU A 78 4.27 -6.97 5.63
CA LEU A 78 3.80 -5.59 5.45
C LEU A 78 4.64 -4.82 4.44
N VAL A 79 5.97 -4.95 4.48
CA VAL A 79 6.88 -4.36 3.48
C VAL A 79 6.58 -4.91 2.09
N GLY A 80 6.28 -6.21 1.97
CA GLY A 80 5.87 -6.84 0.71
C GLY A 80 4.54 -6.30 0.18
N ALA A 81 3.54 -6.11 1.05
CA ALA A 81 2.27 -5.50 0.67
C ALA A 81 2.45 -4.06 0.17
N ASP A 82 3.29 -3.29 0.86
CA ASP A 82 3.58 -1.89 0.51
C ASP A 82 4.37 -1.78 -0.80
N SER A 83 5.32 -2.69 -1.03
CA SER A 83 6.05 -2.78 -2.30
C SER A 83 5.11 -3.10 -3.46
N ALA A 84 4.16 -4.01 -3.25
CA ALA A 84 3.18 -4.39 -4.27
C ALA A 84 2.23 -3.22 -4.61
N ASP A 85 1.85 -2.42 -3.61
CA ASP A 85 1.07 -1.20 -3.84
C ASP A 85 1.86 -0.13 -4.61
N TYR A 86 3.13 0.08 -4.25
CA TYR A 86 4.04 0.96 -4.98
C TYR A 86 4.19 0.55 -6.45
N LEU A 87 4.41 -0.74 -6.72
CA LEU A 87 4.46 -1.28 -8.09
C LEU A 87 3.11 -1.11 -8.82
N GLY A 88 2.00 -1.31 -8.11
CA GLY A 88 0.65 -1.08 -8.63
C GLY A 88 0.47 0.36 -9.12
N SER A 89 0.94 1.34 -8.34
CA SER A 89 0.87 2.76 -8.71
C SER A 89 1.62 3.06 -10.00
N GLY A 90 2.81 2.48 -10.20
CA GLY A 90 3.59 2.64 -11.42
C GLY A 90 2.93 2.01 -12.65
N ILE A 91 2.26 0.86 -12.49
CA ILE A 91 1.52 0.22 -13.57
C ILE A 91 0.24 1.01 -13.90
N ALA A 92 -0.48 1.48 -12.88
CA ALA A 92 -1.67 2.33 -13.07
C ALA A 92 -1.29 3.61 -13.81
N TYR A 93 -0.18 4.24 -13.45
CA TYR A 93 0.37 5.40 -14.16
C TYR A 93 0.64 5.08 -15.63
N ARG A 94 1.40 4.01 -15.92
CA ARG A 94 1.73 3.63 -17.31
C ARG A 94 0.47 3.34 -18.13
N ALA A 95 -0.52 2.67 -17.53
CA ALA A 95 -1.80 2.40 -18.16
C ALA A 95 -2.60 3.68 -18.42
N ALA A 96 -2.62 4.63 -17.48
CA ALA A 96 -3.27 5.93 -17.65
C ALA A 96 -2.61 6.76 -18.77
N VAL A 97 -1.27 6.78 -18.86
CA VAL A 97 -0.54 7.47 -19.93
C VAL A 97 -0.82 6.84 -21.31
N HIS A 98 -0.91 5.51 -21.40
CA HIS A 98 -1.18 4.82 -22.67
C HIS A 98 -2.65 4.88 -23.10
N SER A 99 -3.59 5.17 -22.20
CA SER A 99 -5.03 5.23 -22.50
C SER A 99 -5.46 6.53 -23.19
N GLY A 100 -4.55 7.19 -23.93
CA GLY A 100 -4.73 8.49 -24.54
C GLY A 100 -6.13 8.70 -25.15
N ALA A 101 -6.82 9.71 -24.64
CA ALA A 101 -7.82 10.52 -25.33
C ALA A 101 -9.33 10.16 -25.32
N ASN A 102 -9.86 9.25 -24.50
CA ASN A 102 -11.33 9.20 -24.28
C ASN A 102 -11.73 8.86 -22.85
N LEU A 103 -11.54 9.83 -21.94
CA LEU A 103 -11.93 9.73 -20.51
C LEU A 103 -13.43 9.55 -20.29
N ALA A 104 -14.28 9.89 -21.27
CA ALA A 104 -15.74 9.85 -21.15
C ALA A 104 -16.33 8.43 -21.02
N THR A 105 -15.57 7.39 -21.38
CA THR A 105 -16.02 5.98 -21.34
C THR A 105 -15.29 5.15 -20.28
N CYS A 106 -14.46 5.76 -19.44
CA CYS A 106 -13.60 5.05 -18.50
C CYS A 106 -14.23 5.06 -17.10
N GLU A 107 -14.74 3.92 -16.65
CA GLU A 107 -15.49 3.81 -15.38
C GLU A 107 -14.63 3.49 -14.15
N SER A 108 -13.39 3.03 -14.33
CA SER A 108 -12.57 2.62 -13.18
C SER A 108 -11.61 3.72 -12.73
N SER A 109 -11.71 4.13 -11.47
CA SER A 109 -10.71 4.97 -10.81
C SER A 109 -9.80 4.13 -9.91
N TYR A 110 -8.49 4.37 -9.98
CA TYR A 110 -7.50 3.80 -9.08
C TYR A 110 -6.99 4.90 -8.17
N GLN A 111 -7.28 4.77 -6.88
CA GLN A 111 -6.79 5.68 -5.85
C GLN A 111 -5.44 5.16 -5.36
N VAL A 112 -4.40 5.99 -5.47
CA VAL A 112 -3.08 5.69 -4.90
C VAL A 112 -3.19 5.77 -3.39
N THR A 113 -2.89 4.67 -2.71
CA THR A 113 -2.71 4.66 -1.26
C THR A 113 -1.33 5.22 -0.91
N PRO A 114 -1.22 6.12 0.07
CA PRO A 114 0.07 6.51 0.60
C PRO A 114 0.70 5.28 1.26
N GLY A 115 1.84 4.84 0.72
CA GLY A 115 2.60 3.72 1.25
C GLY A 115 3.20 4.04 2.63
N TRP A 116 3.46 2.98 3.39
CA TRP A 116 3.98 3.01 4.76
C TRP A 116 5.51 2.98 4.79
N PHE A 117 6.13 2.38 3.77
CA PHE A 117 7.58 2.20 3.63
C PHE A 117 8.09 2.76 2.31
N PHE A 118 7.27 2.73 1.25
CA PHE A 118 7.57 3.25 -0.07
C PHE A 118 6.61 4.39 -0.41
N PHE A 119 7.16 5.58 -0.63
CA PHE A 119 6.41 6.77 -1.02
C PHE A 119 6.84 7.22 -2.40
N LEU A 120 5.89 7.79 -3.14
CA LEU A 120 6.18 8.48 -4.40
C LEU A 120 6.92 9.78 -4.08
N THR A 121 8.12 9.92 -4.63
CA THR A 121 8.90 11.13 -4.42
C THR A 121 8.19 12.33 -5.08
N PRO A 122 8.47 13.57 -4.63
CA PRO A 122 7.97 14.76 -5.33
C PRO A 122 8.39 14.81 -6.79
N GLU A 123 9.54 14.23 -7.13
CA GLU A 123 10.07 14.14 -8.48
C GLU A 123 9.32 13.11 -9.34
N ASP A 124 8.95 11.96 -8.77
CA ASP A 124 8.02 11.04 -9.42
C ASP A 124 6.68 11.73 -9.67
N ARG A 125 6.20 12.53 -8.72
CA ARG A 125 4.94 13.27 -8.84
C ARG A 125 4.97 14.39 -9.88
N SER A 126 6.10 15.05 -10.12
CA SER A 126 6.20 16.15 -11.10
C SER A 126 6.24 15.63 -12.55
N GLN A 127 6.67 14.39 -12.75
CA GLN A 127 6.60 13.69 -14.04
C GLN A 127 5.18 13.19 -14.36
N TRP A 128 4.24 13.34 -13.43
CA TRP A 128 2.88 12.86 -13.59
C TRP A 128 2.00 13.99 -14.14
N PRO A 129 1.23 13.75 -15.22
CA PRO A 129 0.38 14.78 -15.78
C PRO A 129 -0.64 15.19 -14.72
N SER A 130 -0.55 16.43 -14.25
CA SER A 130 -1.38 17.03 -13.20
C SER A 130 -2.85 17.21 -13.57
N ARG A 131 -3.33 16.55 -14.64
CA ARG A 131 -4.73 16.52 -15.01
C ARG A 131 -5.48 15.53 -14.13
N ALA A 132 -5.59 15.87 -12.85
CA ALA A 132 -6.75 15.47 -12.09
C ALA A 132 -7.96 15.95 -12.88
N ALA A 133 -8.74 15.02 -13.44
CA ALA A 133 -10.11 15.33 -13.77
C ALA A 133 -10.78 15.64 -12.43
N GLU A 134 -10.95 16.93 -12.14
CA GLU A 134 -11.78 17.38 -11.04
C GLU A 134 -13.18 16.80 -11.29
N PRO A 135 -13.69 15.93 -10.39
CA PRO A 135 -15.06 15.45 -10.54
C PRO A 135 -15.97 16.68 -10.43
N ARG A 136 -16.67 17.00 -11.52
CA ARG A 136 -17.77 17.96 -11.50
C ARG A 136 -18.98 17.38 -10.82
#